data_AF-A0A7V5ALH7-F1
#
_entry.id   AF-A0A7V5ALH7-F1
#
_cell.length_a   1.000
_cell.length_b   1.000
_cell.length_c   1.000
_cell.angle_alpha   90.00
_cell.angle_beta   90.00
_cell.angle_gamma   90.00
#
_symmetry.space_group_name_H-M   'P 1'
#
loop_
_entity.id
_entity.type
_entity.pdbx_description
1 polymer ?
#
loop_
_entity_poly.entity_id
_entity_poly.type
_entity_poly.pdbx_seq_one_letter_code
_entity_poly.pdbx_strand_id
1 'polypeptide(L)'
;MRHESRFTAGTERTKNVKTFAPYVDIYESKDEIVLLADMPGVAAENVDVVLEKNVLTIKGTLSPSTDKEHRLLHGEYETGDYRR
;
A
#
# COMPACT_ATOMS: atom_id res chain seq x y z
N MET A 1 22.18 -3.65 15.22
CA MET A 1 22.33 -3.74 13.75
C MET A 1 20.99 -3.37 13.14
N ARG A 2 20.88 -2.22 12.45
CA ARG A 2 19.65 -1.76 11.79
C ARG A 2 19.57 -2.43 10.43
N HIS A 3 18.55 -3.26 10.19
CA HIS A 3 18.25 -3.79 8.86
C HIS A 3 17.31 -2.81 8.16
N GLU A 4 17.88 -1.93 7.34
CA GLU A 4 17.15 -1.17 6.33
C GLU A 4 16.91 -2.09 5.13
N SER A 5 15.72 -2.70 5.07
CA SER A 5 15.33 -3.54 3.94
C SER A 5 14.90 -2.66 2.77
N ARG A 6 15.85 -2.41 1.85
CA ARG A 6 15.59 -1.76 0.57
C ARG A 6 14.96 -2.79 -0.37
N PHE A 7 13.64 -2.73 -0.59
CA PHE A 7 12.94 -3.57 -1.56
C PHE A 7 12.69 -2.78 -2.85
N THR A 8 13.49 -3.03 -3.88
CA THR A 8 13.21 -2.60 -5.26
C THR A 8 12.66 -3.79 -6.04
N ALA A 9 11.34 -3.94 -6.11
CA ALA A 9 10.69 -4.88 -7.01
C ALA A 9 10.03 -4.09 -8.15
N GLY A 10 10.80 -3.89 -9.22
CA GLY A 10 10.29 -3.36 -10.48
C GLY A 10 9.26 -4.33 -11.06
N THR A 11 7.98 -3.97 -10.97
CA THR A 11 6.90 -4.56 -11.75
C THR A 11 6.51 -3.55 -12.81
N GLU A 12 6.64 -3.92 -14.08
CA GLU A 12 6.13 -3.11 -15.19
C GLU A 12 4.64 -2.84 -14.96
N ARG A 13 4.32 -1.56 -14.76
CA ARG A 13 2.98 -1.10 -14.40
C ARG A 13 2.36 -0.41 -15.61
N THR A 14 1.17 -0.86 -16.00
CA THR A 14 0.38 -0.24 -17.09
C THR A 14 -0.19 1.13 -16.70
N LYS A 15 -0.16 1.49 -15.41
CA LYS A 15 -0.58 2.80 -14.89
C LYS A 15 0.59 3.50 -14.19
N ASN A 16 0.92 4.71 -14.64
CA ASN A 16 1.92 5.58 -14.02
C ASN A 16 1.29 6.27 -12.78
N VAL A 17 1.13 5.51 -11.70
CA VAL A 17 0.63 5.99 -10.40
C VAL A 17 1.75 5.79 -9.39
N LYS A 18 2.05 6.83 -8.60
CA LYS A 18 3.02 6.74 -7.50
C LYS A 18 2.66 5.58 -6.57
N THR A 19 3.67 4.82 -6.17
CA THR A 19 3.51 3.72 -5.22
C THR A 19 4.21 4.09 -3.92
N PHE A 20 3.50 3.96 -2.81
CA PHE A 20 3.98 4.25 -1.48
C PHE A 20 4.14 2.95 -0.69
N ALA A 21 5.10 2.92 0.24
CA ALA A 21 5.15 1.87 1.25
C ALA A 21 4.24 2.30 2.40
N PRO A 22 3.19 1.53 2.75
CA PRO A 22 2.36 1.85 3.89
C PRO A 22 3.18 1.76 5.19
N TYR A 23 2.80 2.55 6.19
CA TYR A 23 3.24 2.30 7.56
C TYR A 23 2.62 0.99 8.02
N VAL A 24 3.46 0.12 8.58
CA VAL A 24 3.05 -1.22 8.99
C VAL A 24 3.58 -1.51 10.38
N ASP A 25 2.69 -1.89 11.28
CA ASP A 25 2.99 -2.45 12.59
C ASP A 25 2.70 -3.94 12.60
N ILE A 26 3.56 -4.71 13.27
CA ILE A 26 3.47 -6.16 13.35
C ILE A 26 3.49 -6.56 14.82
N TYR A 27 2.48 -7.33 15.23
CA TYR A 27 2.36 -7.90 16.55
C TYR A 27 2.36 -9.42 16.44
N GLU A 28 3.20 -10.08 17.21
CA GLU A 28 3.26 -11.53 17.30
C GLU A 28 2.75 -11.97 18.67
N SER A 29 1.75 -12.83 18.65
CA SER A 29 1.24 -13.55 19.81
C SER A 29 1.63 -15.03 19.71
N LYS A 30 1.33 -15.82 20.75
CA LYS A 30 1.64 -17.26 20.75
C LYS A 30 0.93 -18.03 19.62
N ASP A 31 -0.25 -17.55 19.23
CA ASP A 31 -1.16 -18.26 18.33
C ASP A 31 -1.31 -17.59 16.95
N GLU A 32 -0.97 -16.30 16.83
CA GLU A 32 -1.21 -15.51 15.62
C GLU A 32 -0.23 -14.35 15.43
N ILE A 33 -0.12 -13.89 14.17
CA ILE A 33 0.60 -12.68 13.79
C ILE A 33 -0.42 -11.69 13.23
N VAL A 34 -0.47 -10.49 13.80
CA VAL A 34 -1.36 -9.40 13.39
C VAL A 34 -0.54 -8.32 12.70
N LEU A 35 -0.93 -7.94 11.49
CA LEU A 35 -0.35 -6.80 10.77
C LEU A 35 -1.39 -5.68 10.64
N LEU A 36 -0.98 -4.47 11.02
CA LEU A 36 -1.76 -3.25 10.80
C LEU A 36 -1.06 -2.44 9.70
N ALA A 37 -1.76 -2.07 8.63
CA ALA A 37 -1.20 -1.33 7.51
C ALA A 37 -2.06 -0.09 7.19
N ASP A 38 -1.46 1.10 7.26
CA ASP A 38 -2.15 2.35 6.96
C ASP A 38 -2.18 2.61 5.45
N MET A 39 -3.37 2.46 4.85
CA MET A 39 -3.63 2.67 3.43
C MET A 39 -4.82 3.62 3.23
N PRO A 40 -4.70 4.91 3.59
CA PRO A 40 -5.80 5.87 3.45
C PRO A 40 -6.24 6.02 1.99
N GLY A 41 -7.55 6.07 1.76
CA GLY A 41 -8.15 6.22 0.43
C GLY A 41 -8.26 4.94 -0.40
N VAL A 42 -7.70 3.81 0.07
CA VAL A 42 -7.90 2.51 -0.56
C VAL A 42 -9.19 1.88 -0.02
N ALA A 43 -10.13 1.57 -0.91
CA ALA A 43 -11.32 0.81 -0.53
C ALA A 43 -10.95 -0.65 -0.21
N ALA A 44 -11.65 -1.29 0.74
CA ALA A 44 -11.34 -2.65 1.17
C ALA A 44 -11.35 -3.69 0.03
N GLU A 45 -12.21 -3.50 -0.98
CA GLU A 45 -12.30 -4.32 -2.19
C GLU A 45 -11.09 -4.19 -3.12
N ASN A 46 -10.29 -3.12 -2.98
CA ASN A 46 -9.11 -2.84 -3.78
C ASN A 46 -7.80 -3.20 -3.05
N VAL A 47 -7.89 -4.00 -1.98
CA VAL A 47 -6.76 -4.56 -1.26
C VAL A 47 -6.54 -6.01 -1.68
N ASP A 48 -5.34 -6.31 -2.15
CA ASP A 48 -4.88 -7.64 -2.55
C ASP A 48 -3.80 -8.12 -1.58
N VAL A 49 -4.00 -9.30 -1.01
CA VAL A 49 -3.09 -9.92 -0.02
C VAL A 49 -2.69 -11.29 -0.53
N VAL A 50 -1.39 -11.47 -0.73
CA VAL A 50 -0.83 -12.71 -1.28
C VAL A 50 0.26 -13.24 -0.35
N LEU A 51 0.18 -14.52 0.00
CA LEU A 51 1.22 -15.22 0.76
C LEU A 51 1.82 -16.33 -0.09
N GLU A 52 3.06 -16.12 -0.54
CA GLU A 52 3.78 -17.11 -1.34
C GLU A 52 5.20 -17.28 -0.82
N LYS A 53 5.67 -18.52 -0.68
CA LYS A 53 7.05 -18.84 -0.25
C LYS A 53 7.49 -18.10 1.02
N ASN A 54 6.59 -18.00 2.01
CA ASN A 54 6.77 -17.24 3.26
C ASN A 54 6.97 -15.72 3.07
N VAL A 55 6.49 -15.17 1.95
CA VAL A 55 6.48 -13.72 1.67
C VAL A 55 5.04 -13.26 1.62
N LEU A 56 4.65 -12.43 2.60
CA LEU A 56 3.38 -11.72 2.61
C LEU A 56 3.52 -10.43 1.80
N THR A 57 2.76 -10.33 0.71
CA THR A 57 2.69 -9.13 -0.13
C THR A 57 1.32 -8.47 0.08
N ILE A 58 1.33 -7.17 0.39
CA ILE A 58 0.11 -6.37 0.54
C ILE A 58 0.12 -5.31 -0.55
N LYS A 59 -0.95 -5.25 -1.35
CA LYS A 59 -1.13 -4.24 -2.39
C LYS A 59 -2.47 -3.53 -2.20
N GLY A 60 -2.44 -2.21 -2.13
CA GLY A 60 -3.63 -1.37 -2.17
C GLY A 60 -3.65 -0.59 -3.47
N THR A 61 -4.74 -0.68 -4.24
CA THR A 61 -4.91 0.15 -5.44
C THR A 61 -5.89 1.26 -5.14
N LEU A 62 -5.48 2.51 -5.41
CA LEU A 62 -6.33 3.67 -5.15
C LEU A 62 -7.15 3.98 -6.39
N SER A 63 -8.46 4.00 -6.24
CA SER A 63 -9.36 4.42 -7.31
C SER A 63 -9.32 5.95 -7.41
N PRO A 64 -9.01 6.52 -8.59
CA PRO A 64 -9.02 7.97 -8.75
C PRO A 64 -10.42 8.52 -8.43
N SER A 65 -10.49 9.57 -7.61
CA SER A 65 -11.75 10.26 -7.36
C SER A 65 -12.32 10.74 -8.70
N THR A 66 -13.56 10.32 -8.98
CA THR A 66 -14.21 10.56 -10.28
C THR A 66 -14.93 11.91 -10.32
N ASP A 67 -14.68 12.79 -9.34
CA ASP A 67 -15.21 14.15 -9.29
C ASP A 67 -14.59 15.02 -10.39
N LYS A 68 -15.08 14.81 -11.62
CA LYS A 68 -14.73 15.62 -12.80
C LYS A 68 -15.18 17.08 -12.67
N GLU A 69 -16.04 17.39 -11.71
CA GLU A 69 -16.62 18.71 -11.49
C GLU A 69 -15.73 19.62 -10.61
N HIS A 70 -14.78 19.05 -9.88
CA HIS A 70 -13.95 19.79 -8.94
C HIS A 70 -12.46 19.62 -9.22
N ARG A 71 -11.74 20.74 -9.22
CA ARG A 71 -10.28 20.76 -9.38
C ARG A 71 -9.63 20.86 -8.02
N LEU A 72 -8.78 19.90 -7.68
CA LEU A 72 -7.93 19.96 -6.49
C LEU A 72 -7.04 21.21 -6.56
N LEU A 73 -7.24 22.16 -5.64
CA LEU A 73 -6.43 23.39 -5.57
C LEU A 73 -5.18 23.21 -4.69
N HIS A 74 -5.28 22.39 -3.64
CA HIS A 74 -4.19 22.09 -2.73
C HIS A 74 -4.38 20.70 -2.10
N GLY A 75 -3.28 19.98 -1.91
CA GLY A 75 -3.23 18.72 -1.19
C GLY A 75 -1.88 18.61 -0.49
N GLU A 76 -1.91 18.40 0.83
CA GLU A 76 -0.69 18.28 1.65
C GLU A 76 -0.04 16.90 1.53
N TYR A 77 -0.83 15.90 1.14
CA TYR A 77 -0.38 14.54 0.91
C TYR A 77 -0.63 14.12 -0.53
N GLU A 78 0.31 13.35 -1.06
CA GLU A 78 0.15 12.71 -2.36
C GLU A 78 -0.66 11.42 -2.20
N THR A 79 -1.56 11.16 -3.14
CA THR A 79 -2.37 9.95 -3.17
C THR A 79 -1.82 9.00 -4.23
N GLY A 80 -1.76 7.71 -3.93
CA GLY A 80 -1.31 6.70 -4.88
C GLY A 80 -1.47 5.30 -4.33
N ASP A 81 -0.96 4.33 -5.06
CA ASP A 81 -1.10 2.93 -4.68
C ASP A 81 -0.16 2.58 -3.54
N TYR A 82 -0.48 1.53 -2.79
CA TYR A 82 0.33 1.02 -1.69
C TYR A 82 0.92 -0.34 -2.03
N ARG A 83 2.17 -0.59 -1.65
CA ARG A 83 2.80 -1.92 -1.73
C ARG A 83 3.80 -2.15 -0.60
N ARG A 84 3.70 -3.32 0.03
CA ARG A 84 4.63 -3.83 1.05
C ARG A 84 5.10 -5.22 0.65
#